data_AF-A0A1M7YBP9-F1
#
_entry.id   AF-A0A1M7YBP9-F1
#
_cell.length_a   1.000
_cell.length_b   1.000
_cell.length_c   1.000
_cell.angle_alpha   90.00
_cell.angle_beta   90.00
_cell.angle_gamma   90.00
#
_symmetry.space_group_name_H-M   'P 1'
#
loop_
_entity.id
_entity.type
_entity.pdbx_description
1 polymer ?
#
loop_
_entity_poly.entity_id
_entity_poly.type
_entity_poly.pdbx_seq_one_letter_code
_entity_poly.pdbx_strand_id
1 'polypeptide(L)' 'MDQIDSLREQIAKTEVILAESRENFEKNPDSYSARLLLMSTENYLADLLKQMDKLQTKG' A
#
# COMPACT_ATOMS: atom_id res chain seq x y z
N MET A 1 20.17 6.43 -4.00
CA MET A 1 19.20 5.78 -3.11
C MET A 1 19.17 4.33 -3.51
N ASP A 2 19.39 3.40 -2.58
CA ASP A 2 19.37 1.99 -2.92
C ASP A 2 17.92 1.49 -3.14
N GLN A 3 17.78 0.31 -3.73
CA GLN A 3 16.48 -0.25 -4.08
C GLN A 3 15.61 -0.52 -2.83
N ILE A 4 16.24 -0.82 -1.69
CA ILE A 4 15.55 -1.08 -0.42
C ILE A 4 14.99 0.23 0.14
N ASP A 5 15.76 1.30 0.14
CA ASP A 5 15.33 2.63 0.57
C ASP A 5 14.17 3.15 -0.28
N SER A 6 14.23 2.94 -1.60
CA SER A 6 13.13 3.30 -2.50
C SER A 6 11.85 2.51 -2.20
N LEU A 7 11.96 1.21 -1.91
CA LEU A 7 10.79 0.40 -1.51
C LEU A 7 10.25 0.81 -0.15
N ARG A 8 11.12 1.15 0.83
CA ARG A 8 10.69 1.66 2.14
C ARG A 8 9.88 2.95 2.00
N GLU A 9 10.34 3.87 1.16
CA GLU A 9 9.63 5.12 0.91
C GLU A 9 8.27 4.87 0.24
N GLN A 10 8.21 3.97 -0.75
CA GLN A 10 6.95 3.60 -1.40
C GLN A 10 5.98 2.94 -0.42
N ILE A 11 6.46 2.04 0.45
CA ILE A 11 5.66 1.40 1.49
C ILE A 11 5.09 2.48 2.43
N ALA A 12 5.93 3.35 2.97
CA ALA A 12 5.50 4.41 3.89
C ALA A 12 4.44 5.33 3.26
N LYS A 13 4.62 5.73 2.00
CA LYS A 13 3.61 6.52 1.26
C LYS A 13 2.31 5.75 1.06
N THR A 14 2.40 4.46 0.74
CA THR A 14 1.23 3.61 0.51
C THR A 14 0.45 3.38 1.81
N GLU A 15 1.13 3.26 2.96
CA GLU A 15 0.48 3.16 4.27
C GLU A 15 -0.33 4.41 4.63
N VAL A 16 0.17 5.61 4.29
CA VAL A 16 -0.60 6.86 4.45
C VAL A 16 -1.86 6.85 3.59
N ILE A 17 -1.74 6.52 2.30
CA ILE A 17 -2.88 6.42 1.38
C ILE A 17 -3.87 5.32 1.83
N LEU A 18 -3.37 4.23 2.42
CA LEU A 18 -4.21 3.17 2.96
C LEU A 18 -5.06 3.68 4.12
N ALA A 19 -4.48 4.45 5.03
CA ALA A 19 -5.24 5.07 6.13
C ALA A 19 -6.35 6.01 5.60
N GLU A 20 -6.00 6.87 4.64
CA GLU A 20 -6.96 7.80 4.01
C GLU A 20 -8.08 7.05 3.24
N SER A 21 -7.74 6.00 2.50
CA SER A 21 -8.72 5.21 1.74
C SER A 21 -9.65 4.39 2.66
N ARG A 22 -9.15 3.90 3.81
CA ARG A 22 -9.97 3.28 4.85
C ARG A 22 -10.95 4.28 5.45
N GLU A 23 -10.49 5.45 5.85
CA GLU A 23 -11.37 6.51 6.38
C GLU A 23 -12.44 6.91 5.35
N ASN A 24 -12.05 7.04 4.07
CA ASN A 24 -12.98 7.36 2.99
C ASN A 24 -14.04 6.26 2.78
N PHE A 25 -13.64 4.99 2.86
CA PHE A 25 -14.56 3.85 2.78
C PHE A 25 -15.49 3.77 3.98
N GLU A 26 -15.00 4.00 5.20
CA GLU A 26 -15.82 4.02 6.42
C GLU A 26 -16.89 5.11 6.36
N LYS A 27 -16.57 6.29 5.80
CA LYS A 27 -17.53 7.38 5.58
C LYS A 27 -18.51 7.10 4.43
N ASN A 28 -18.12 6.27 3.46
CA ASN A 28 -18.87 6.04 2.22
C ASN A 28 -18.87 4.55 1.81
N PRO A 29 -19.44 3.63 2.62
CA PRO A 29 -19.27 2.19 2.42
C PRO A 29 -19.94 1.66 1.13
N ASP A 30 -21.01 2.32 0.67
CA ASP A 30 -21.71 1.95 -0.56
C ASP A 30 -21.04 2.50 -1.84
N SER A 31 -20.01 3.33 -1.68
CA SER A 31 -19.27 3.88 -2.81
C SER A 31 -18.36 2.83 -3.44
N TYR A 32 -18.70 2.42 -4.66
CA TYR A 32 -17.86 1.51 -5.45
C TYR A 32 -16.43 2.03 -5.62
N SER A 33 -16.25 3.35 -5.82
CA SER A 33 -14.93 3.95 -5.97
C SER A 33 -14.14 3.93 -4.66
N ALA A 34 -14.77 4.16 -3.51
CA ALA A 34 -14.11 4.06 -2.21
C ALA A 34 -13.65 2.62 -1.95
N ARG A 35 -14.51 1.63 -2.24
CA ARG A 35 -14.18 0.21 -2.12
C ARG A 35 -13.02 -0.20 -3.05
N LEU A 36 -13.06 0.25 -4.31
CA LEU A 36 -12.02 -0.05 -5.28
C LEU A 36 -10.68 0.57 -4.89
N LEU A 37 -10.67 1.81 -4.42
CA LEU A 37 -9.46 2.48 -3.94
C LEU A 37 -8.86 1.74 -2.76
N LEU A 38 -9.66 1.37 -1.77
CA LEU A 38 -9.20 0.60 -0.62
C LEU A 38 -8.57 -0.74 -1.05
N MET A 39 -9.30 -1.54 -1.83
CA MET A 39 -8.81 -2.85 -2.29
C MET A 39 -7.53 -2.74 -3.12
N SER A 40 -7.44 -1.77 -4.04
CA SER A 40 -6.26 -1.58 -4.87
C SER A 40 -5.05 -1.12 -4.07
N THR A 41 -5.25 -0.26 -3.06
CA THR A 41 -4.19 0.20 -2.16
C THR A 41 -3.67 -0.94 -1.29
N GLU A 42 -4.55 -1.79 -0.75
CA GLU A 42 -4.17 -2.98 0.02
C GLU A 42 -3.36 -3.98 -0.81
N ASN A 43 -3.79 -4.22 -2.06
CA ASN A 43 -3.06 -5.11 -2.98
C ASN A 43 -1.67 -4.54 -3.31
N TYR A 44 -1.59 -3.24 -3.60
CA TYR A 44 -0.31 -2.59 -3.92
C TYR A 44 0.66 -2.65 -2.75
N LEU A 45 0.20 -2.39 -1.51
CA LEU A 45 1.02 -2.52 -0.31
C LEU A 45 1.54 -3.96 -0.14
N ALA A 46 0.67 -4.96 -0.31
CA ALA A 46 1.06 -6.36 -0.21
C ALA A 46 2.16 -6.73 -1.23
N ASP A 47 2.08 -6.20 -2.45
CA ASP A 47 3.08 -6.44 -3.49
C ASP A 47 4.41 -5.73 -3.20
N LEU A 48 4.39 -4.53 -2.62
CA LEU A 48 5.61 -3.85 -2.17
C LEU A 48 6.30 -4.62 -1.04
N LEU A 49 5.53 -5.12 -0.06
CA LEU A 49 6.06 -5.93 1.04
C LEU A 49 6.69 -7.24 0.53
N LYS A 50 6.05 -7.92 -0.43
CA LYS A 50 6.64 -9.10 -1.08
C LYS A 50 7.93 -8.78 -1.83
N GLN A 51 8.02 -7.61 -2.47
CA GLN A 51 9.25 -7.19 -3.14
C GLN A 51 10.38 -6.91 -2.14
N MET A 52 10.06 -6.29 -1.01
CA MET A 52 11.02 -6.06 0.08
C MET A 52 11.57 -7.37 0.62
N ASP A 53 10.69 -8.31 0.95
CA ASP A 53 11.07 -9.63 1.49
C ASP A 53 12.01 -10.39 0.52
N LYS A 54 11.70 -10.35 -0.78
CA LYS A 54 12.56 -10.94 -1.83
C LYS A 54 13.95 -10.33 -1.91
N LEU A 55 14.12 -9.05 -1.60
CA LEU A 55 15.43 -8.39 -1.60
C LEU A 55 16.19 -8.67 -0.31
N GLN A 56 15.51 -8.72 0.82
CA GLN A 56 16.11 -9.02 2.12
C GLN A 56 16.57 -10.47 2.25
N THR A 57 15.86 -11.42 1.60
CA THR A 57 16.21 -12.84 1.58
C THR A 57 17.29 -13.22 0.56
N LYS A 58 17.61 -12.31 -0.38
CA LYS A 58 18.68 -12.47 -1.38
C LYS A 58 19.99 -11.74 -1.02
N GLY A 59 20.00 -11.03 0.11
CA GLY A 59 21.15 -10.31 0.65
C GLY A 59 22.03 -11.17 1.53
#